data_AF-A0A966KUZ4-F1
#
_entry.id   AF-A0A966KUZ4-F1
#
_cell.length_a   1.000
_cell.length_b   1.000
_cell.length_c   1.000
_cell.angle_alpha   90.00
_cell.angle_beta   90.00
_cell.angle_gamma   90.00
#
_symmetry.space_group_name_H-M   'P 1'
#
loop_
_entity.id
_entity.type
_entity.pdbx_description
1 polymer ?
#
loop_
_entity_poly.entity_id
_entity_poly.type
_entity_poly.pdbx_seq_one_letter_code
_entity_poly.pdbx_strand_id
1 'polypeptide(L)'
;MHKFNSLCVAIELAETSRDQALALLQQQRNHLGHAQDQMDQLQSYAKETETRWAQNAQAGTTPELLHHHYQFMTRLQQAVVLQQDVLAGSTTRLKAAQQQVLQAEVHMAGLKLLLAKRQAGQLQQEQRREQKQMDEFAAMQTLRQTRQKLENHHGN
;
A
#
# COMPACT_ATOMS: atom_id res chain seq x y z
N MET A 1 -9.65 -23.91 -18.44
CA MET A 1 -9.03 -23.54 -17.16
C MET A 1 -7.91 -22.48 -17.26
N HIS A 2 -7.02 -22.47 -18.27
CA HIS A 2 -5.88 -21.54 -18.31
C HIS A 2 -6.17 -20.02 -18.47
N LYS A 3 -7.38 -19.60 -18.86
CA LYS A 3 -7.66 -18.19 -19.25
C LYS A 3 -7.64 -17.16 -18.11
N PHE A 4 -7.79 -17.60 -16.85
CA PHE A 4 -7.70 -16.71 -15.68
C PHE A 4 -6.36 -16.81 -14.95
N ASN A 5 -5.54 -17.81 -15.26
CA ASN A 5 -4.33 -18.10 -14.51
C ASN A 5 -3.36 -16.89 -14.51
N SER A 6 -3.17 -16.25 -15.67
CA SER A 6 -2.31 -15.06 -15.75
C SER A 6 -2.82 -13.85 -14.93
N LEU A 7 -4.15 -13.71 -14.77
CA LEU A 7 -4.73 -12.64 -13.94
C LEU A 7 -4.65 -12.97 -12.46
N CYS A 8 -4.86 -14.23 -12.08
CA CYS A 8 -4.66 -14.68 -10.71
C CYS A 8 -3.21 -14.48 -10.27
N VAL A 9 -2.25 -14.88 -11.11
CA VAL A 9 -0.81 -14.65 -10.86
C VAL A 9 -0.50 -13.15 -10.75
N ALA A 10 -1.10 -12.30 -11.59
CA ALA A 10 -0.92 -10.85 -11.49
C ALA A 10 -1.48 -10.29 -10.16
N ILE A 11 -2.59 -10.83 -9.66
CA ILE A 11 -3.16 -10.44 -8.36
C ILE A 11 -2.23 -10.88 -7.22
N GLU A 12 -1.71 -12.11 -7.25
CA GLU A 12 -0.75 -12.60 -6.25
C GLU A 12 0.53 -11.74 -6.21
N LEU A 13 1.02 -11.34 -7.39
CA LEU A 13 2.16 -10.43 -7.48
C LEU A 13 1.83 -9.03 -6.93
N ALA A 14 0.62 -8.52 -7.21
CA ALA A 14 0.16 -7.24 -6.68
C ALA A 14 -0.02 -7.28 -5.15
N GLU A 15 -0.49 -8.40 -4.60
CA GLU A 15 -0.57 -8.65 -3.15
C GLU A 15 0.83 -8.63 -2.52
N THR A 16 1.77 -9.35 -3.12
CA THR A 16 3.19 -9.34 -2.68
C THR A 16 3.78 -7.92 -2.73
N SER A 17 3.51 -7.16 -3.79
CA SER A 17 3.98 -5.78 -3.94
C SER A 17 3.38 -4.85 -2.87
N ARG A 18 2.10 -4.99 -2.56
CA ARG A 18 1.45 -4.24 -1.47
C ARG A 18 2.11 -4.56 -0.12
N ASP A 19 2.37 -5.83 0.16
CA ASP A 19 2.96 -6.26 1.43
C ASP A 19 4.39 -5.71 1.58
N GLN A 20 5.17 -5.69 0.49
CA GLN A 20 6.48 -5.03 0.45
C GLN A 20 6.37 -3.51 0.70
N ALA A 21 5.40 -2.83 0.08
CA ALA A 21 5.17 -1.40 0.30
C ALA A 21 4.76 -1.10 1.75
N LEU A 22 3.94 -1.95 2.36
CA LEU A 22 3.56 -1.84 3.78
C LEU A 22 4.76 -2.06 4.71
N ALA A 23 5.62 -3.03 4.41
CA ALA A 23 6.85 -3.26 5.17
C ALA A 23 7.78 -2.04 5.10
N LEU A 24 7.96 -1.47 3.91
CA LEU A 24 8.72 -0.24 3.72
C LEU A 24 8.10 0.94 4.48
N LEU A 25 6.78 1.10 4.43
CA LEU A 25 6.08 2.14 5.18
C LEU A 25 6.36 2.02 6.68
N GLN A 26 6.30 0.80 7.22
CA GLN A 26 6.61 0.57 8.63
C GLN A 26 8.07 0.92 8.96
N GLN A 27 9.02 0.54 8.08
CA GLN A 27 10.42 0.91 8.23
C GLN A 27 10.60 2.44 8.25
N GLN A 28 9.96 3.18 7.35
CA GLN A 28 10.06 4.65 7.32
C GLN A 28 9.41 5.32 8.54
N ARG A 29 8.33 4.74 9.09
CA ARG A 29 7.75 5.20 10.36
C ARG A 29 8.74 5.06 11.50
N ASN A 30 9.42 3.91 11.60
CA ASN A 30 10.43 3.69 12.63
C ASN A 30 11.60 4.67 12.48
N HIS A 31 12.08 4.90 11.25
CA HIS A 31 13.13 5.89 10.98
C HIS A 31 12.74 7.31 11.38
N LEU A 32 11.50 7.72 11.11
CA LEU A 32 11.01 9.03 11.55
C LEU A 32 10.92 9.10 13.08
N GLY A 33 10.43 8.04 13.74
CA GLY A 33 10.40 7.95 15.20
C GLY A 33 11.79 8.11 15.82
N HIS A 34 12.78 7.35 15.34
CA HIS A 34 14.16 7.46 15.83
C HIS A 34 14.77 8.85 15.58
N ALA A 35 14.48 9.48 14.43
CA ALA A 35 14.94 10.83 14.16
C ALA A 35 14.30 11.86 15.10
N GLN A 36 13.05 11.66 15.50
CA GLN A 36 12.36 12.51 16.47
C GLN A 36 12.95 12.32 17.87
N ASP A 37 13.17 11.07 18.30
CA ASP A 37 13.79 10.77 19.59
C ASP A 37 15.17 11.43 19.72
N GLN A 38 15.98 11.39 18.66
CA GLN A 38 17.29 12.05 18.61
C GLN A 38 17.19 13.57 18.73
N MET A 39 16.19 14.19 18.09
CA MET A 39 15.94 15.63 18.22
C MET A 39 15.55 15.99 19.66
N ASP A 40 14.66 15.22 20.26
CA ASP A 40 14.20 15.43 21.63
C ASP A 40 15.35 15.28 22.64
N GLN A 41 16.26 14.33 22.39
CA GLN A 41 17.51 14.19 23.16
C GLN A 41 18.39 15.44 23.04
N LEU A 42 18.64 15.94 21.82
CA LEU A 42 19.46 17.14 21.62
C LEU A 42 18.87 18.37 22.34
N GLN A 43 17.54 18.55 22.27
CA GLN A 43 16.85 19.64 22.94
C GLN A 43 16.91 19.51 24.47
N SER A 44 16.75 18.28 24.99
CA SER A 44 16.87 18.00 26.43
C SER A 44 18.28 18.30 26.93
N TYR A 45 19.30 17.84 26.20
CA TYR A 45 20.70 18.14 26.52
C TYR A 45 21.01 19.63 26.48
N ALA A 46 20.44 20.38 25.53
CA ALA A 46 20.59 21.84 25.46
C ALA A 46 20.08 22.50 26.75
N LYS A 47 18.83 22.20 27.13
CA LYS A 47 18.17 22.76 28.30
C LYS A 47 18.89 22.40 29.60
N GLU A 48 19.32 21.15 29.75
CA GLU A 48 20.07 20.72 30.93
C GLU A 48 21.41 21.44 31.06
N THR A 49 22.08 21.68 29.94
CA THR A 49 23.39 22.33 29.94
C THR A 49 23.24 23.83 30.24
N GLU A 50 22.23 24.50 29.69
CA GLU A 50 21.89 25.89 30.02
C GLU A 50 21.53 26.05 31.50
N THR A 51 20.75 25.11 32.06
CA THR A 51 20.37 25.16 33.49
C THR A 51 21.59 25.01 34.40
N ARG A 52 22.45 24.02 34.13
CA ARG A 52 23.71 23.83 34.87
C ARG A 52 24.65 25.02 34.72
N TRP A 53 24.70 25.61 33.53
CA TRP A 53 25.48 26.81 33.27
C TRP A 53 25.02 27.99 34.12
N ALA A 54 23.71 28.28 34.13
CA ALA A 54 23.14 29.37 34.90
C ALA A 54 23.42 29.26 36.41
N GLN A 55 23.42 28.03 36.94
CA GLN A 55 23.76 27.76 38.35
C GLN A 55 25.24 28.01 38.63
N ASN A 56 26.15 27.52 37.78
CA ASN A 56 27.59 27.66 37.97
C ASN A 56 28.08 29.10 37.74
N ALA A 57 27.42 29.85 36.84
CA ALA A 57 27.76 31.25 36.58
C ALA A 57 27.59 32.14 37.82
N GLN A 58 26.64 31.83 38.70
CA GLN A 58 26.44 32.57 39.96
C GLN A 58 27.57 32.36 40.99
N ALA A 59 28.33 31.27 40.89
CA ALA A 59 29.43 30.94 41.80
C ALA A 59 30.80 31.51 41.37
N GLY A 60 30.85 32.23 40.25
CA GLY A 60 32.08 32.72 39.62
C GLY A 60 32.54 31.83 38.45
N THR A 61 32.94 32.45 37.34
CA THR A 61 33.24 31.74 36.08
C THR A 61 34.63 32.08 35.58
N THR A 62 35.41 31.08 35.16
CA THR A 62 36.72 31.31 34.53
C THR A 62 36.57 31.57 33.01
N PRO A 63 37.48 32.35 32.40
CA PRO A 63 37.48 32.58 30.94
C PRO A 63 37.56 31.30 30.10
N GLU A 64 38.31 30.31 30.56
CA GLU A 64 38.45 29.01 29.89
C GLU A 64 37.12 28.25 29.88
N LEU A 65 36.39 28.28 30.99
CA LEU A 65 35.09 27.62 31.11
C LEU A 65 34.03 28.28 30.21
N LEU A 66 34.07 29.62 30.08
CA LEU A 66 33.25 30.37 29.12
C LEU A 66 33.54 29.92 27.68
N HIS A 67 34.81 29.83 27.29
CA HIS A 67 35.21 29.41 25.95
C HIS A 67 34.67 28.01 25.60
N HIS A 68 34.87 27.05 26.51
CA HIS A 68 34.37 25.68 26.30
C HIS A 68 32.85 25.61 26.20
N HIS A 69 32.12 26.38 27.01
CA HIS A 69 30.67 26.45 26.94
C HIS A 69 30.18 26.93 25.57
N TYR A 70 30.70 28.05 25.07
CA TYR A 70 30.31 28.58 23.75
C TYR A 70 30.68 27.62 22.61
N GLN A 71 31.85 26.98 22.68
CA GLN A 71 32.25 25.99 21.69
C GLN A 71 31.29 24.79 21.67
N PHE A 72 30.91 24.28 22.84
CA PHE A 72 29.94 23.20 22.95
C PHE A 72 28.57 23.61 22.40
N MET A 73 28.06 24.80 22.77
CA MET A 73 26.78 25.30 22.28
C MET A 73 26.76 25.46 20.76
N THR A 74 27.86 25.93 20.17
CA THR A 74 27.99 26.01 18.71
C THR A 74 27.86 24.64 18.06
N ARG A 75 28.53 23.62 18.61
CA ARG A 75 28.43 22.24 18.10
C ARG A 75 27.04 21.64 18.28
N LEU A 76 26.39 21.92 19.41
CA LEU A 76 25.03 21.46 19.68
C LEU A 76 24.04 22.06 18.69
N GLN A 77 24.16 23.36 18.42
CA GLN A 77 23.33 24.04 17.42
C GLN A 77 23.56 23.48 16.01
N GLN A 78 24.81 23.18 15.64
CA GLN A 78 25.12 22.50 14.38
C GLN A 78 24.47 21.12 14.30
N ALA A 79 24.54 20.33 15.38
CA ALA A 79 23.90 19.01 15.44
C ALA A 79 22.36 19.11 15.31
N VAL A 80 21.74 20.12 15.92
CA VAL A 80 20.30 20.38 15.78
C VAL A 80 19.93 20.69 14.33
N VAL A 81 20.70 21.54 13.64
CA VAL A 81 20.46 21.85 12.22
C VAL A 81 20.55 20.59 11.36
N LEU A 82 21.61 19.79 11.54
CA LEU A 82 21.76 18.52 10.82
C LEU A 82 20.59 17.56 11.11
N GLN A 83 20.12 17.51 12.36
CA GLN A 83 19.00 16.66 12.74
C GLN A 83 17.67 17.14 12.16
N GLN A 84 17.47 18.45 11.98
CA GLN A 84 16.32 19.01 11.27
C GLN A 84 16.28 18.52 9.82
N ASP A 85 17.43 18.50 9.14
CA ASP A 85 17.53 17.97 7.77
C ASP A 85 17.20 16.47 7.72
N VAL A 86 17.67 15.69 8.69
CA VAL A 86 17.33 14.26 8.84
C VAL A 86 15.83 14.07 9.02
N LEU A 87 15.17 14.86 9.89
CA LEU A 87 13.73 14.83 10.11
C LEU A 87 12.93 15.17 8.85
N ALA A 88 13.34 16.22 8.13
CA ALA A 88 12.71 16.63 6.87
C ALA A 88 12.84 15.52 5.81
N GLY A 89 14.03 14.92 5.70
CA GLY A 89 14.28 13.78 4.82
C GLY A 89 13.44 12.55 5.18
N SER A 90 13.38 12.19 6.47
CA SER A 90 12.59 11.04 6.95
C SER A 90 11.09 11.25 6.76
N THR A 91 10.59 12.46 6.95
CA THR A 91 9.20 12.83 6.67
C THR A 91 8.88 12.69 5.18
N THR A 92 9.80 13.13 4.32
CA THR A 92 9.64 13.00 2.86
C THR A 92 9.62 11.53 2.43
N ARG A 93 10.53 10.71 2.97
CA ARG A 93 10.55 9.26 2.73
C ARG A 93 9.29 8.56 3.22
N LEU A 94 8.77 8.96 4.38
CA LEU A 94 7.51 8.42 4.91
C LEU A 94 6.34 8.71 3.96
N LYS A 95 6.22 9.95 3.47
CA LYS A 95 5.18 10.33 2.51
C LYS A 95 5.30 9.55 1.20
N ALA A 96 6.52 9.36 0.70
CA ALA A 96 6.76 8.55 -0.49
C ALA A 96 6.32 7.08 -0.29
N ALA A 97 6.64 6.48 0.86
CA ALA A 97 6.21 5.12 1.19
C ALA A 97 4.69 5.00 1.32
N GLN A 98 4.01 6.00 1.90
CA GLN A 98 2.53 6.06 1.95
C GLN A 98 1.93 6.08 0.53
N GLN A 99 2.53 6.85 -0.37
CA GLN A 99 2.08 6.91 -1.76
C GLN A 99 2.28 5.58 -2.49
N GLN A 100 3.38 4.86 -2.21
CA GLN A 100 3.61 3.53 -2.78
C GLN A 100 2.56 2.51 -2.33
N VAL A 101 2.17 2.53 -1.05
CA VAL A 101 1.08 1.68 -0.54
C VAL A 101 -0.22 1.98 -1.28
N LEU A 102 -0.58 3.27 -1.40
CA LEU A 102 -1.79 3.67 -2.12
C LEU A 102 -1.78 3.20 -3.58
N GLN A 103 -0.65 3.35 -4.28
CA GLN A 103 -0.52 2.88 -5.66
C GLN A 103 -0.69 1.37 -5.78
N ALA A 104 -0.09 0.60 -4.87
CA ALA A 104 -0.22 -0.86 -4.84
C ALA A 104 -1.67 -1.29 -4.58
N GLU A 105 -2.37 -0.63 -3.66
CA GLU A 105 -3.78 -0.90 -3.37
C GLU A 105 -4.69 -0.59 -4.57
N VAL A 106 -4.50 0.55 -5.22
CA VAL A 106 -5.25 0.93 -6.43
C VAL A 106 -5.03 -0.08 -7.54
N HIS A 107 -3.78 -0.50 -7.75
CA HIS A 107 -3.45 -1.50 -8.76
C HIS A 107 -4.13 -2.85 -8.48
N MET A 108 -4.03 -3.32 -7.24
CA MET A 108 -4.67 -4.56 -6.77
C MET A 108 -6.19 -4.51 -6.93
N ALA A 109 -6.84 -3.39 -6.56
CA ALA A 109 -8.28 -3.20 -6.73
C ALA A 109 -8.67 -3.24 -8.22
N GLY A 110 -7.88 -2.60 -9.08
CA GLY A 110 -8.07 -2.62 -10.54
C GLY A 110 -8.02 -4.04 -11.12
N LEU A 111 -7.03 -4.84 -10.71
CA LEU A 111 -6.90 -6.24 -11.15
C LEU A 111 -8.08 -7.10 -10.68
N LYS A 112 -8.51 -6.94 -9.42
CA LYS A 112 -9.68 -7.66 -8.88
C LYS A 112 -10.97 -7.31 -9.63
N LEU A 113 -11.18 -6.04 -9.95
CA LEU A 113 -12.32 -5.60 -10.76
C LEU A 113 -12.28 -6.21 -12.17
N LEU A 114 -11.10 -6.23 -12.81
CA LEU A 114 -10.94 -6.82 -14.14
C LEU A 114 -11.24 -8.32 -14.13
N LEU A 115 -10.76 -9.05 -13.12
CA LEU A 115 -11.05 -10.48 -12.94
C LEU A 115 -12.55 -10.72 -12.81
N ALA A 116 -13.23 -9.98 -11.92
CA ALA A 116 -14.67 -10.09 -11.71
C ALA A 116 -15.46 -9.83 -13.00
N LYS A 117 -15.09 -8.78 -13.76
CA LYS A 117 -15.72 -8.48 -15.07
C LYS A 117 -15.55 -9.63 -16.07
N ARG A 118 -14.35 -10.23 -16.15
CA ARG A 118 -14.11 -11.35 -17.07
C ARG A 118 -14.87 -12.62 -16.65
N GLN A 119 -14.97 -12.89 -15.36
CA GLN A 119 -15.75 -14.01 -14.83
C GLN A 119 -17.24 -13.84 -15.15
N ALA A 120 -17.81 -12.65 -14.91
CA ALA A 120 -19.19 -12.35 -15.24
C ALA A 120 -19.47 -12.50 -16.76
N GLY A 121 -18.57 -12.02 -17.61
CA GLY A 121 -18.70 -12.16 -19.06
C GLY A 121 -18.64 -13.61 -19.55
N GLN A 122 -17.80 -14.45 -18.94
CA GLN A 122 -17.77 -15.88 -19.26
C GLN A 122 -19.05 -16.59 -18.83
N LEU A 123 -19.53 -16.34 -17.62
CA LEU A 123 -20.79 -16.91 -17.15
C LEU A 123 -21.95 -16.55 -18.07
N GLN A 124 -22.05 -15.30 -18.51
CA GLN A 124 -23.05 -14.88 -19.49
C GLN A 124 -22.91 -15.59 -20.84
N GLN A 125 -21.68 -15.84 -21.29
CA GLN A 125 -21.43 -16.56 -22.54
C GLN A 125 -21.83 -18.03 -22.43
N GLU A 126 -21.55 -18.67 -21.30
CA GLU A 126 -21.94 -20.06 -21.00
C GLU A 126 -23.46 -20.20 -20.94
N GLN A 127 -24.14 -19.33 -20.18
CA GLN A 127 -25.61 -19.29 -20.13
C GLN A 127 -26.25 -19.13 -21.52
N ARG A 128 -25.70 -18.23 -22.36
CA ARG A 128 -26.18 -18.06 -23.74
C ARG A 128 -25.96 -19.30 -24.61
N ARG A 129 -24.88 -20.06 -24.38
CA ARG A 129 -24.61 -21.30 -25.11
C ARG A 129 -25.55 -22.42 -24.66
N GLU A 130 -25.74 -22.57 -23.36
CA GLU A 130 -26.67 -23.56 -22.78
C GLU A 130 -28.10 -23.31 -23.24
N GLN A 131 -28.57 -22.05 -23.20
CA GLN A 131 -29.89 -21.68 -23.69
C GLN A 131 -30.07 -22.05 -25.16
N LYS A 132 -29.10 -21.73 -26.04
CA LYS A 132 -29.17 -22.08 -27.46
C LYS A 132 -29.27 -23.59 -27.68
N GLN A 133 -28.46 -24.38 -26.97
CA GLN A 133 -28.50 -25.84 -27.07
C GLN A 133 -29.85 -26.41 -26.62
N MET A 134 -30.43 -25.85 -25.56
CA MET A 134 -31.75 -26.23 -25.06
C MET A 134 -32.86 -25.88 -26.07
N ASP A 135 -32.81 -24.68 -26.67
CA ASP A 135 -33.76 -24.24 -27.69
C ASP A 135 -33.68 -25.14 -28.94
N GLU A 136 -32.47 -25.49 -29.39
CA GLU A 136 -32.23 -26.41 -30.52
C GLU A 136 -32.80 -27.82 -30.23
N PHE A 137 -32.60 -28.33 -29.02
CA PHE A 137 -33.16 -29.62 -28.61
C PHE A 137 -34.68 -29.62 -28.58
N ALA A 138 -35.30 -28.56 -28.03
CA ALA A 138 -36.75 -28.39 -28.00
C ALA A 138 -37.33 -28.29 -29.43
N ALA A 139 -36.68 -27.56 -30.33
CA ALA A 139 -37.07 -27.47 -31.73
C ALA A 139 -37.02 -28.84 -32.44
N MET A 140 -35.97 -29.63 -32.21
CA MET A 140 -35.89 -31.00 -32.76
C MET A 140 -36.99 -31.91 -32.20
N GLN A 141 -37.28 -31.83 -30.91
CA GLN A 141 -38.31 -32.65 -30.27
C GLN A 141 -39.71 -32.29 -30.79
N THR A 142 -40.02 -30.99 -30.92
CA THR A 142 -41.30 -30.53 -31.47
C THR A 142 -41.47 -30.96 -32.93
N LEU A 143 -40.44 -30.86 -33.77
CA LEU A 143 -40.48 -31.36 -35.16
C LEU A 143 -40.77 -32.87 -35.22
N ARG A 144 -40.11 -33.67 -34.36
CA ARG A 144 -40.38 -35.12 -34.26
C ARG A 144 -41.83 -35.40 -33.86
N GLN A 145 -42.34 -34.73 -32.84
CA GLN A 145 -43.72 -34.89 -32.37
C GLN A 145 -44.73 -34.49 -33.45
N THR A 146 -44.48 -33.40 -34.18
CA THR A 146 -45.36 -32.91 -35.24
C THR A 146 -45.42 -33.90 -36.40
N ARG A 147 -44.26 -34.46 -36.79
CA ARG A 147 -44.18 -35.52 -37.81
C ARG A 147 -44.94 -36.77 -37.40
N GLN A 148 -44.77 -37.24 -36.16
CA GLN A 148 -45.46 -38.42 -35.65
C GLN A 148 -46.98 -38.23 -35.61
N LYS A 149 -47.47 -37.01 -35.32
CA LYS A 149 -48.90 -36.68 -35.39
C LYS A 149 -49.44 -36.70 -36.82
N LEU A 150 -48.67 -36.22 -37.80
CA LEU A 150 -49.07 -36.24 -39.22
C LEU A 150 -49.12 -37.67 -39.77
N GLU A 151 -48.13 -38.51 -39.43
CA GLU A 151 -48.08 -39.93 -39.83
C GLU A 151 -49.26 -40.73 -39.25
N ASN A 152 -49.67 -40.45 -38.00
CA ASN A 152 -50.85 -41.07 -37.39
C ASN A 152 -52.20 -40.64 -37.99
N HIS A 153 -52.25 -39.51 -38.71
CA HIS A 153 -53.49 -38.97 -39.29
C HIS A 153 -53.72 -39.37 -40.75
N HIS A 154 -52.73 -39.95 -41.44
CA HIS A 154 -52.84 -40.48 -42.82
C HIS A 154 -53.01 -42.00 -42.88
N GLY A 155 -53.04 -42.68 -41.74
CA GLY A 155 -53.21 -44.13 -41.63
C GLY A 155 -54.60 -44.61 -41.20
N ASN A 156 -55.63 -43.76 -41.30
CA ASN A 156 -57.02 -44.08 -40.94
C ASN A 156 -57.96 -43.76 -42.09
#